data_AF-A0A7C6SCG4-F1
#
_entry.id   AF-A0A7C6SCG4-F1
#
_cell.length_a   1.000
_cell.length_b   1.000
_cell.length_c   1.000
_cell.angle_alpha   90.00
_cell.angle_beta   90.00
_cell.angle_gamma   90.00
#
_symmetry.space_group_name_H-M   'P 1'
#
loop_
_entity.id
_entity.type
_entity.pdbx_description
1 polymer ?
#
loop_
_entity_poly.entity_id
_entity_poly.type
_entity_poly.pdbx_seq_one_letter_code
_entity_poly.pdbx_strand_id
1 'polypeptide(L)'
;MTGNHKYSKQQITKLNNDIQKHFPHLFLIDDTMHKTFQSVSRLVMLDRYSQKDINHVSLGVGDLVLLVIKHDPKFPTRGIGNIVKLEGDLAYIKIETEYAGMCEDIGEDNIVVREIKEIDKPLELYYEQICHRVANHLGMNETLATVNEFYKELNEMNLVPAGRVLFGAGSNTKVTYFNCFVMPFIHDSRGGISIHRQKVMEIMSRGGGVGTNGSTLRPKNTLAKGVNGKSSGAVSWLHDLSELTHLVEQGGSRRGAQMIMLADWHPDIIEFIISKMQNPKILQFLINNLSDPDIVREAKNKLKFTPLSAEDIEIYEKIVEIENQNPNSISKATYNKAFQALKDQGTYSVNNPEFLSGANISVAITKEFMHAVEHDLDYQLRFPDIDNYSAGEKAAYNEKWHLIGDVREWENMGYKVRVHKTIKARELWNLINICATYSAEPGIFFFDNANDMTNAQAYGQRVVATNPCGEQPLAAYSVCNLAAVNLANMVDLKKND
;
A
#
# COMPACT_ATOMS: atom_id res chain seq x y z
N MET A 1 -11.97 8.18 -29.09
CA MET A 1 -11.79 6.81 -28.56
C MET A 1 -12.90 6.49 -27.56
N THR A 2 -14.15 6.30 -27.98
CA THR A 2 -15.25 6.01 -27.04
C THR A 2 -16.12 4.89 -27.56
N GLY A 3 -15.66 3.65 -27.41
CA GLY A 3 -16.51 2.48 -27.58
C GLY A 3 -17.33 2.21 -26.31
N ASN A 4 -18.28 3.08 -25.97
CA ASN A 4 -19.08 2.89 -24.77
C ASN A 4 -19.85 1.56 -24.83
N HIS A 5 -19.83 0.79 -23.74
CA HIS A 5 -20.71 -0.36 -23.55
C HIS A 5 -22.17 0.12 -23.56
N LYS A 6 -23.06 -0.64 -24.21
CA LYS A 6 -24.48 -0.32 -24.33
C LYS A 6 -25.31 -1.26 -23.46
N TYR A 7 -25.95 -0.71 -22.44
CA TYR A 7 -26.95 -1.43 -21.64
C TYR A 7 -28.30 -1.45 -22.35
N SER A 8 -29.05 -2.54 -22.20
CA SER A 8 -30.40 -2.64 -22.75
C SER A 8 -31.38 -1.72 -22.02
N LYS A 9 -32.44 -1.27 -22.72
CA LYS A 9 -33.52 -0.48 -22.09
C LYS A 9 -34.13 -1.21 -20.89
N GLN A 10 -34.29 -2.53 -20.98
CA GLN A 10 -34.83 -3.35 -19.89
C GLN A 10 -33.94 -3.32 -18.65
N GLN A 11 -32.61 -3.42 -18.82
CA GLN A 11 -31.66 -3.30 -17.69
C GLN A 11 -31.71 -1.92 -17.05
N ILE A 12 -31.75 -0.86 -17.86
CA ILE A 12 -31.83 0.52 -17.36
C ILE A 12 -33.13 0.74 -16.58
N THR A 13 -34.28 0.35 -17.15
CA THR A 13 -35.58 0.48 -16.47
C THR A 13 -35.63 -0.31 -15.17
N LYS A 14 -35.11 -1.54 -15.16
CA LYS A 14 -35.05 -2.37 -13.95
C LYS A 14 -34.19 -1.69 -12.87
N LEU A 15 -32.97 -1.26 -13.23
CA LEU A 15 -32.07 -0.61 -12.27
C LEU A 15 -32.65 0.72 -11.74
N ASN A 16 -33.28 1.53 -12.58
CA ASN A 16 -33.95 2.75 -12.12
C ASN A 16 -35.07 2.46 -11.11
N ASN A 17 -35.87 1.41 -11.33
CA ASN A 17 -36.89 0.99 -10.38
C ASN A 17 -36.26 0.52 -9.05
N ASP A 18 -35.16 -0.23 -9.11
CA ASP A 18 -34.43 -0.69 -7.94
C ASP A 18 -33.87 0.47 -7.12
N ILE A 19 -33.23 1.44 -7.80
CA ILE A 19 -32.72 2.67 -7.18
C ILE A 19 -33.84 3.46 -6.53
N GLN A 20 -34.94 3.72 -7.25
CA GLN A 20 -36.05 4.51 -6.74
C GLN A 20 -36.69 3.89 -5.49
N LYS A 21 -36.79 2.55 -5.46
CA LYS A 21 -37.46 1.83 -4.37
C LYS A 21 -36.54 1.61 -3.16
N HIS A 22 -35.27 1.29 -3.37
CA HIS A 22 -34.37 0.82 -2.32
C HIS A 22 -33.20 1.78 -2.02
N PHE A 23 -32.81 2.62 -2.97
CA PHE A 23 -31.63 3.49 -2.88
C PHE A 23 -31.92 4.94 -3.31
N PRO A 24 -32.90 5.63 -2.70
CA PRO A 24 -33.40 6.94 -3.19
C PRO A 24 -32.39 8.09 -3.09
N HIS A 25 -31.22 7.84 -2.51
CA HIS A 25 -30.11 8.79 -2.44
C HIS A 25 -29.22 8.78 -3.70
N LEU A 26 -29.42 7.82 -4.61
CA LEU A 26 -28.71 7.71 -5.88
C LEU A 26 -29.51 8.29 -7.04
N PHE A 27 -28.82 8.61 -8.14
CA PHE A 27 -29.40 9.24 -9.31
C PHE A 27 -29.85 8.20 -10.33
N LEU A 28 -31.05 8.41 -10.89
CA LEU A 28 -31.59 7.60 -11.97
C LEU A 28 -30.82 7.84 -13.27
N ILE A 29 -30.76 6.82 -14.11
CA ILE A 29 -30.22 6.90 -15.46
C ILE A 29 -31.22 7.63 -16.35
N ASP A 30 -30.76 8.63 -17.10
CA ASP A 30 -31.52 9.33 -18.13
C ASP A 30 -30.81 9.29 -19.51
N ASP A 31 -31.48 9.84 -20.52
CA ASP A 31 -31.02 9.79 -21.92
C ASP A 31 -29.75 10.62 -22.19
N THR A 32 -29.29 11.45 -21.25
CA THR A 32 -28.07 12.25 -21.38
C THR A 32 -26.81 11.48 -20.97
N MET A 33 -26.96 10.33 -20.29
CA MET A 33 -25.84 9.57 -19.74
C MET A 33 -25.29 8.55 -20.75
N HIS A 34 -23.98 8.59 -21.01
CA HIS A 34 -23.39 7.74 -22.03
C HIS A 34 -21.97 7.21 -21.73
N LYS A 35 -21.25 7.71 -20.71
CA LYS A 35 -19.87 7.28 -20.41
C LYS A 35 -19.86 6.04 -19.52
N THR A 36 -19.57 4.90 -20.13
CA THR A 36 -19.47 3.59 -19.44
C THR A 36 -18.05 3.06 -19.37
N PHE A 37 -17.09 3.74 -20.02
CA PHE A 37 -15.71 3.31 -20.23
C PHE A 37 -15.61 1.93 -20.91
N GLN A 38 -14.39 1.39 -21.03
CA GLN A 38 -14.13 0.08 -21.65
C GLN A 38 -13.13 -0.72 -20.82
N SER A 39 -13.18 -2.05 -20.98
CA SER A 39 -12.21 -2.99 -20.42
C SER A 39 -11.95 -2.72 -18.93
N VAL A 40 -10.68 -2.64 -18.52
CA VAL A 40 -10.27 -2.41 -17.13
C VAL A 40 -10.88 -1.14 -16.55
N SER A 41 -11.01 -0.04 -17.32
CA SER A 41 -11.59 1.20 -16.81
C SER A 41 -13.06 1.06 -16.44
N ARG A 42 -13.83 0.27 -17.20
CA ARG A 42 -15.23 -0.06 -16.86
C ARG A 42 -15.30 -0.90 -15.59
N LEU A 43 -14.48 -1.95 -15.50
CA LEU A 43 -14.39 -2.78 -14.29
C LEU A 43 -14.02 -1.95 -13.07
N VAL A 44 -13.03 -1.07 -13.17
CA VAL A 44 -12.61 -0.18 -12.08
C VAL A 44 -13.74 0.76 -11.68
N MET A 45 -14.44 1.38 -12.62
CA MET A 45 -15.57 2.26 -12.30
C MET A 45 -16.67 1.52 -11.52
N LEU A 46 -17.11 0.37 -12.04
CA LEU A 46 -18.18 -0.42 -11.44
C LEU A 46 -17.77 -1.02 -10.09
N ASP A 47 -16.52 -1.51 -9.97
CA ASP A 47 -16.06 -2.14 -8.72
C ASP A 47 -15.68 -1.12 -7.65
N ARG A 48 -15.13 0.03 -8.04
CA ARG A 48 -14.45 0.93 -7.10
C ARG A 48 -15.21 2.22 -6.79
N TYR A 49 -16.06 2.70 -7.69
CA TYR A 49 -16.69 4.02 -7.58
C TYR A 49 -18.21 3.96 -7.54
N SER A 50 -18.81 3.00 -8.24
CA SER A 50 -20.26 2.74 -8.14
C SER A 50 -20.62 2.32 -6.72
N GLN A 51 -21.75 2.82 -6.22
CA GLN A 51 -22.42 2.21 -5.08
C GLN A 51 -22.89 0.80 -5.42
N LYS A 52 -23.00 -0.06 -4.39
CA LYS A 52 -23.32 -1.48 -4.55
C LYS A 52 -24.48 -1.86 -3.64
N ASP A 53 -25.34 -2.75 -4.12
CA ASP A 53 -26.36 -3.39 -3.30
C ASP A 53 -25.73 -4.52 -2.48
N ILE A 54 -25.07 -4.16 -1.38
CA ILE A 54 -24.31 -5.09 -0.52
C ILE A 54 -25.18 -6.11 0.21
N ASN A 55 -26.48 -5.81 0.39
CA ASN A 55 -27.44 -6.67 1.06
C ASN A 55 -28.33 -7.42 0.06
N HIS A 56 -28.05 -7.26 -1.24
CA HIS A 56 -28.75 -7.90 -2.35
C HIS A 56 -30.27 -7.71 -2.32
N VAL A 57 -30.76 -6.59 -1.78
CA VAL A 57 -32.21 -6.36 -1.57
C VAL A 57 -32.99 -6.20 -2.88
N SER A 58 -32.29 -5.85 -3.96
CA SER A 58 -32.83 -5.66 -5.31
C SER A 58 -32.31 -6.70 -6.31
N LEU A 59 -31.50 -7.67 -5.87
CA LEU A 59 -30.83 -8.61 -6.77
C LEU A 59 -31.86 -9.53 -7.45
N GLY A 60 -31.73 -9.70 -8.76
CA GLY A 60 -32.61 -10.56 -9.55
C GLY A 60 -32.04 -10.94 -10.91
N VAL A 61 -32.73 -11.84 -11.61
CA VAL A 61 -32.36 -12.27 -12.97
C VAL A 61 -32.27 -11.07 -13.92
N GLY A 62 -31.23 -11.06 -14.76
CA GLY A 62 -30.89 -9.99 -15.70
C GLY A 62 -30.00 -8.88 -15.11
N ASP A 63 -29.70 -8.92 -13.81
CA ASP A 63 -28.80 -7.93 -13.20
C ASP A 63 -27.35 -8.17 -13.60
N LEU A 64 -26.65 -7.06 -13.84
CA LEU A 64 -25.21 -7.03 -13.95
C LEU A 64 -24.60 -7.17 -12.56
N VAL A 65 -23.58 -8.02 -12.43
CA VAL A 65 -22.87 -8.29 -11.19
C VAL A 65 -21.36 -8.37 -11.40
N LEU A 66 -20.63 -8.04 -10.34
CA LEU A 66 -19.19 -8.20 -10.23
C LEU A 66 -18.90 -9.43 -9.39
N LEU A 67 -18.02 -10.30 -9.88
CA LEU A 67 -17.71 -11.59 -9.25
C LEU A 67 -16.22 -11.90 -9.32
N VAL A 68 -15.76 -12.78 -8.43
CA VAL A 68 -14.41 -13.35 -8.50
C VAL A 68 -14.39 -14.41 -9.61
N ILE A 69 -13.53 -14.21 -10.61
CA ILE A 69 -13.35 -15.12 -11.75
C ILE A 69 -12.10 -16.01 -11.59
N LYS A 70 -11.14 -15.57 -10.77
CA LYS A 70 -9.92 -16.32 -10.44
C LYS A 70 -9.66 -16.20 -8.95
N HIS A 71 -9.58 -17.34 -8.27
CA HIS A 71 -9.35 -17.36 -6.83
C HIS A 71 -7.85 -17.24 -6.55
N ASP A 72 -7.48 -16.23 -5.78
CA ASP A 72 -6.14 -16.10 -5.20
C ASP A 72 -6.32 -15.63 -3.75
N PRO A 73 -5.73 -16.31 -2.75
CA PRO A 73 -5.88 -15.92 -1.35
C PRO A 73 -5.40 -14.50 -1.04
N LYS A 74 -4.53 -13.96 -1.91
CA LYS A 74 -3.97 -12.62 -1.79
C LYS A 74 -4.55 -11.60 -2.78
N PHE A 75 -4.73 -11.98 -4.04
CA PHE A 75 -5.08 -11.09 -5.15
C PHE A 75 -6.18 -11.66 -6.06
N PRO A 76 -7.42 -11.80 -5.56
CA PRO A 76 -8.51 -12.36 -6.37
C PRO A 76 -8.76 -11.48 -7.60
N THR A 77 -8.95 -12.11 -8.77
CA THR A 77 -9.30 -11.38 -9.99
C THR A 77 -10.80 -11.27 -10.10
N ARG A 78 -11.29 -10.06 -10.38
CA ARG A 78 -12.73 -9.79 -10.58
C ARG A 78 -13.08 -9.68 -12.06
N GLY A 79 -14.31 -10.04 -12.40
CA GLY A 79 -14.89 -9.86 -13.72
C GLY A 79 -16.32 -9.33 -13.65
N ILE A 80 -16.97 -9.24 -14.81
CA ILE A 80 -18.33 -8.75 -14.98
C ILE A 80 -19.18 -9.83 -15.64
N GLY A 81 -20.42 -10.01 -15.17
CA GLY A 81 -21.39 -10.92 -15.78
C GLY A 81 -22.82 -10.50 -15.51
N ASN A 82 -23.77 -11.23 -16.09
CA ASN A 82 -25.20 -11.03 -15.87
C ASN A 82 -25.83 -12.28 -15.27
N ILE A 83 -26.70 -12.11 -14.27
CA ILE A 83 -27.43 -13.22 -13.66
C ILE A 83 -28.42 -13.78 -14.68
N VAL A 84 -28.29 -15.06 -15.00
CA VAL A 84 -29.24 -15.77 -15.87
C VAL A 84 -30.27 -16.55 -15.07
N LYS A 85 -29.93 -16.97 -13.84
CA LYS A 85 -30.79 -17.79 -12.97
C LYS A 85 -30.36 -17.64 -11.52
N LEU A 86 -31.33 -17.69 -10.61
CA LEU A 86 -31.12 -17.75 -9.16
C LEU A 86 -31.79 -19.03 -8.62
N GLU A 87 -31.07 -19.78 -7.80
CA GLU A 87 -31.58 -20.98 -7.11
C GLU A 87 -31.11 -21.00 -5.66
N GLY A 88 -32.03 -20.73 -4.72
CA GLY A 88 -31.66 -20.58 -3.32
C GLY A 88 -30.62 -19.47 -3.15
N ASP A 89 -29.48 -19.81 -2.54
CA ASP A 89 -28.36 -18.89 -2.32
C ASP A 89 -27.33 -18.87 -3.47
N LEU A 90 -27.63 -19.55 -4.58
CA LEU A 90 -26.74 -19.64 -5.74
C LEU A 90 -27.22 -18.75 -6.89
N ALA A 91 -26.26 -18.05 -7.48
CA ALA A 91 -26.44 -17.26 -8.70
C ALA A 91 -25.68 -17.90 -9.86
N TYR A 92 -26.40 -18.17 -10.95
CA TYR A 92 -25.83 -18.57 -12.22
C TYR A 92 -25.59 -17.31 -13.04
N ILE A 93 -24.34 -17.08 -13.39
CA ILE A 93 -23.87 -15.81 -13.96
C ILE A 93 -23.20 -16.09 -15.28
N LYS A 94 -23.74 -15.50 -16.35
CA LYS A 94 -23.09 -15.51 -17.66
C LYS A 94 -22.04 -14.41 -17.70
N ILE A 95 -20.78 -14.81 -17.69
CA ILE A 95 -19.62 -13.91 -17.71
C ILE A 95 -19.49 -13.26 -19.10
N GLU A 96 -19.11 -11.99 -19.15
CA GLU A 96 -18.79 -11.32 -20.41
C GLU A 96 -17.55 -11.97 -21.07
N THR A 97 -17.57 -12.14 -22.40
CA THR A 97 -16.56 -12.91 -23.15
C THR A 97 -15.12 -12.45 -22.90
N GLU A 98 -14.91 -11.17 -22.58
CA GLU A 98 -13.59 -10.61 -22.27
C GLU A 98 -12.95 -11.22 -21.00
N TYR A 99 -13.74 -11.74 -20.06
CA TYR A 99 -13.25 -12.37 -18.83
C TYR A 99 -13.24 -13.90 -18.90
N ALA A 100 -13.90 -14.51 -19.90
CA ALA A 100 -14.09 -15.95 -19.98
C ALA A 100 -12.76 -16.72 -19.98
N GLY A 101 -11.75 -16.25 -20.73
CA GLY A 101 -10.44 -16.88 -20.80
C GLY A 101 -9.58 -16.77 -19.53
N MET A 102 -9.99 -15.95 -18.56
CA MET A 102 -9.30 -15.79 -17.28
C MET A 102 -9.99 -16.56 -16.14
N CYS A 103 -11.18 -17.12 -16.40
CA CYS A 103 -11.97 -17.79 -15.39
C CYS A 103 -11.55 -19.26 -15.26
N GLU A 104 -11.22 -19.68 -14.04
CA GLU A 104 -10.66 -21.02 -13.78
C GLU A 104 -11.72 -22.14 -13.84
N ASP A 105 -12.97 -21.80 -13.53
CA ASP A 105 -14.07 -22.74 -13.31
C ASP A 105 -15.28 -22.46 -14.23
N ILE A 106 -15.01 -21.98 -15.44
CA ILE A 106 -16.05 -21.64 -16.40
C ILE A 106 -16.78 -22.88 -16.92
N GLY A 107 -18.10 -22.89 -16.79
CA GLY A 107 -18.97 -23.94 -17.33
C GLY A 107 -19.35 -23.71 -18.79
N GLU A 108 -20.31 -24.50 -19.26
CA GLU A 108 -20.91 -24.33 -20.59
C GLU A 108 -21.53 -22.93 -20.77
N ASP A 109 -21.52 -22.42 -21.99
CA ASP A 109 -22.07 -21.10 -22.37
C ASP A 109 -21.51 -19.89 -21.59
N ASN A 110 -20.29 -20.00 -21.04
CA ASN A 110 -19.64 -19.01 -20.18
C ASN A 110 -20.39 -18.74 -18.87
N ILE A 111 -21.08 -19.76 -18.32
CA ILE A 111 -21.80 -19.65 -17.06
C ILE A 111 -20.91 -20.11 -15.91
N VAL A 112 -20.88 -19.33 -14.83
CA VAL A 112 -20.33 -19.74 -13.54
C VAL A 112 -21.38 -19.68 -12.45
N VAL A 113 -21.16 -20.44 -11.39
CA VAL A 113 -22.01 -20.45 -10.21
C VAL A 113 -21.26 -19.82 -9.05
N ARG A 114 -21.88 -18.84 -8.40
CA ARG A 114 -21.35 -18.19 -7.18
C ARG A 114 -22.41 -18.13 -6.12
N GLU A 115 -22.01 -18.11 -4.86
CA GLU A 115 -22.94 -17.75 -3.80
C GLU A 115 -23.33 -16.28 -3.92
N ILE A 116 -24.59 -15.94 -3.62
CA ILE A 116 -25.10 -14.56 -3.68
C ILE A 116 -24.23 -13.61 -2.83
N LYS A 117 -23.71 -14.08 -1.70
CA LYS A 117 -22.83 -13.29 -0.82
C LYS A 117 -21.47 -12.94 -1.44
N GLU A 118 -21.06 -13.60 -2.51
CA GLU A 118 -19.75 -13.44 -3.17
C GLU A 118 -19.78 -12.52 -4.39
N ILE A 119 -20.95 -11.95 -4.70
CA ILE A 119 -21.14 -11.09 -5.86
C ILE A 119 -21.62 -9.71 -5.43
N ASP A 120 -21.23 -8.68 -6.18
CA ASP A 120 -21.68 -7.31 -5.94
C ASP A 120 -22.54 -6.84 -7.11
N LYS A 121 -23.74 -6.31 -6.85
CA LYS A 121 -24.55 -5.61 -7.86
C LYS A 121 -24.23 -4.11 -7.84
N PRO A 122 -23.54 -3.56 -8.86
CA PRO A 122 -23.34 -2.12 -8.97
C PRO A 122 -24.67 -1.40 -9.27
N LEU A 123 -24.86 -0.24 -8.66
CA LEU A 123 -26.05 0.60 -8.76
C LEU A 123 -25.87 1.81 -9.68
N GLU A 124 -24.63 2.11 -10.11
CA GLU A 124 -24.31 3.21 -11.01
C GLU A 124 -23.52 2.66 -12.21
N LEU A 125 -24.16 2.64 -13.37
CA LEU A 125 -23.61 2.04 -14.59
C LEU A 125 -22.89 3.06 -15.49
N TYR A 126 -23.17 4.34 -15.29
CA TYR A 126 -22.62 5.46 -16.04
C TYR A 126 -21.81 6.38 -15.13
N TYR A 127 -20.69 6.89 -15.63
CA TYR A 127 -19.86 7.83 -14.89
C TYR A 127 -20.62 9.13 -14.58
N GLU A 128 -21.56 9.52 -15.44
CA GLU A 128 -22.42 10.68 -15.22
C GLU A 128 -23.31 10.55 -13.97
N GLN A 129 -23.80 9.34 -13.64
CA GLN A 129 -24.53 9.10 -12.38
C GLN A 129 -23.65 9.41 -11.17
N ILE A 130 -22.40 8.90 -11.19
CA ILE A 130 -21.40 9.13 -10.15
C ILE A 130 -21.10 10.63 -10.04
N CYS A 131 -20.96 11.33 -11.18
CA CYS A 131 -20.73 12.77 -11.20
C CYS A 131 -21.90 13.53 -10.56
N HIS A 132 -23.15 13.17 -10.85
CA HIS A 132 -24.32 13.78 -10.20
C HIS A 132 -24.29 13.58 -8.69
N ARG A 133 -24.05 12.34 -8.24
CA ARG A 133 -23.96 12.02 -6.81
C ARG A 133 -22.87 12.84 -6.12
N VAL A 134 -21.67 12.86 -6.68
CA VAL A 134 -20.52 13.58 -6.11
C VAL A 134 -20.78 15.08 -6.09
N ALA A 135 -21.24 15.66 -7.20
CA ALA A 135 -21.48 17.11 -7.30
C ALA A 135 -22.58 17.59 -6.35
N ASN A 136 -23.72 16.89 -6.31
CA ASN A 136 -24.83 17.26 -5.43
C ASN A 136 -24.47 17.13 -3.96
N HIS A 137 -23.71 16.10 -3.58
CA HIS A 137 -23.32 15.90 -2.19
C HIS A 137 -22.29 16.93 -1.73
N LEU A 138 -21.21 17.13 -2.50
CA LEU A 138 -20.15 18.08 -2.12
C LEU A 138 -20.63 19.53 -2.21
N GLY A 139 -21.53 19.84 -3.14
CA GLY A 139 -22.11 21.17 -3.32
C GLY A 139 -23.45 21.39 -2.61
N MET A 140 -23.84 20.56 -1.64
CA MET A 140 -25.17 20.64 -1.01
C MET A 140 -25.51 21.99 -0.34
N ASN A 141 -24.49 22.79 -0.01
CA ASN A 141 -24.65 24.12 0.59
C ASN A 141 -24.39 25.26 -0.42
N GLU A 142 -24.17 24.93 -1.68
CA GLU A 142 -23.89 25.88 -2.77
C GLU A 142 -25.15 26.15 -3.62
N THR A 143 -25.06 27.14 -4.51
CA THR A 143 -26.15 27.41 -5.45
C THR A 143 -26.28 26.29 -6.49
N LEU A 144 -27.49 26.08 -7.02
CA LEU A 144 -27.70 25.11 -8.10
C LEU A 144 -26.82 25.39 -9.34
N ALA A 145 -26.54 26.67 -9.62
CA ALA A 145 -25.63 27.06 -10.69
C ALA A 145 -24.21 26.52 -10.44
N THR A 146 -23.68 26.74 -9.23
CA THR A 146 -22.37 26.22 -8.81
C THR A 146 -22.31 24.69 -8.87
N VAL A 147 -23.36 24.00 -8.41
CA VAL A 147 -23.44 22.53 -8.44
C VAL A 147 -23.41 22.02 -9.89
N ASN A 148 -24.15 22.69 -10.79
CA ASN A 148 -24.19 22.32 -12.20
C ASN A 148 -22.86 22.59 -12.92
N GLU A 149 -22.19 23.70 -12.61
CA GLU A 149 -20.84 23.98 -13.11
C GLU A 149 -19.84 22.94 -12.61
N PHE A 150 -19.88 22.60 -11.33
CA PHE A 150 -19.02 21.55 -10.79
C PHE A 150 -19.29 20.18 -11.42
N TYR A 151 -20.56 19.79 -11.56
CA TYR A 151 -20.95 18.59 -12.28
C TYR A 151 -20.38 18.57 -13.70
N LYS A 152 -20.44 19.70 -14.42
CA LYS A 152 -19.90 19.82 -15.77
C LYS A 152 -18.40 19.51 -15.81
N GLU A 153 -17.62 20.08 -14.89
CA GLU A 153 -16.17 19.82 -14.80
C GLU A 153 -15.83 18.35 -14.53
N LEU A 154 -16.64 17.66 -13.72
CA LEU A 154 -16.51 16.22 -13.47
C LEU A 154 -16.89 15.41 -14.73
N ASN A 155 -18.03 15.73 -15.33
CA ASN A 155 -18.58 15.03 -16.48
C ASN A 155 -17.68 15.12 -17.72
N GLU A 156 -17.07 16.29 -17.94
CA GLU A 156 -16.09 16.52 -19.01
C GLU A 156 -14.70 15.95 -18.67
N MET A 157 -14.51 15.44 -17.45
CA MET A 157 -13.24 14.93 -16.91
C MET A 157 -12.12 15.99 -16.91
N ASN A 158 -12.47 17.27 -16.78
CA ASN A 158 -11.52 18.36 -16.61
C ASN A 158 -10.86 18.27 -15.21
N LEU A 159 -11.68 17.90 -14.23
CA LEU A 159 -11.26 17.57 -12.87
C LEU A 159 -11.71 16.16 -12.52
N VAL A 160 -10.79 15.33 -12.06
CA VAL A 160 -11.08 13.96 -11.59
C VAL A 160 -10.79 13.90 -10.09
N PRO A 161 -11.83 13.89 -9.23
CA PRO A 161 -11.67 13.68 -7.80
C PRO A 161 -11.00 12.34 -7.53
N ALA A 162 -10.26 12.25 -6.44
CA ALA A 162 -9.63 11.00 -6.10
C ALA A 162 -10.67 9.91 -5.79
N GLY A 163 -10.27 8.65 -5.97
CA GLY A 163 -11.20 7.52 -5.90
C GLY A 163 -12.00 7.41 -4.60
N ARG A 164 -11.47 7.91 -3.47
CA ARG A 164 -12.20 7.96 -2.18
C ARG A 164 -13.35 8.95 -2.19
N VAL A 165 -13.17 10.09 -2.85
CA VAL A 165 -14.23 11.08 -3.05
C VAL A 165 -15.29 10.52 -4.00
N LEU A 166 -14.88 9.92 -5.13
CA LEU A 166 -15.78 9.29 -6.10
C LEU A 166 -16.63 8.19 -5.47
N PHE A 167 -16.03 7.38 -4.60
CA PHE A 167 -16.75 6.33 -3.87
C PHE A 167 -17.62 6.88 -2.72
N GLY A 168 -17.07 7.76 -1.88
CA GLY A 168 -17.68 8.13 -0.62
C GLY A 168 -18.77 9.21 -0.70
N ALA A 169 -18.59 10.23 -1.54
CA ALA A 169 -19.48 11.38 -1.57
C ALA A 169 -20.91 10.96 -1.95
N GLY A 170 -21.90 11.25 -1.11
CA GLY A 170 -23.30 10.90 -1.37
C GLY A 170 -23.63 9.40 -1.27
N SER A 171 -22.73 8.58 -0.72
CA SER A 171 -22.95 7.13 -0.55
C SER A 171 -23.79 6.74 0.67
N ASN A 172 -24.01 7.66 1.62
CA ASN A 172 -24.54 7.38 2.95
C ASN A 172 -23.74 6.33 3.78
N THR A 173 -22.53 5.99 3.35
CA THR A 173 -21.63 5.09 4.08
C THR A 173 -20.69 5.87 5.00
N LYS A 174 -20.22 5.25 6.09
CA LYS A 174 -19.31 5.87 7.08
C LYS A 174 -17.83 5.80 6.67
N VAL A 175 -17.53 6.05 5.40
CA VAL A 175 -16.16 6.10 4.87
C VAL A 175 -15.58 7.51 4.92
N THR A 176 -14.26 7.63 4.84
CA THR A 176 -13.61 8.94 4.74
C THR A 176 -13.47 9.38 3.28
N TYR A 177 -13.56 10.70 3.05
CA TYR A 177 -13.26 11.30 1.73
C TYR A 177 -11.77 11.61 1.58
N PHE A 178 -11.02 11.57 2.68
CA PHE A 178 -9.59 11.80 2.70
C PHE A 178 -8.86 10.54 2.25
N ASN A 179 -7.90 10.69 1.35
CA ASN A 179 -7.22 9.56 0.74
C ASN A 179 -6.20 8.93 1.67
N CYS A 180 -5.41 9.77 2.33
CA CYS A 180 -4.30 9.35 3.16
C CYS A 180 -4.17 10.24 4.39
N PHE A 181 -3.52 9.69 5.41
CA PHE A 181 -3.28 10.33 6.69
C PHE A 181 -1.82 10.13 7.08
N VAL A 182 -1.22 11.12 7.72
CA VAL A 182 0.08 10.93 8.39
C VAL A 182 -0.13 10.95 9.89
N MET A 183 0.28 9.88 10.55
CA MET A 183 0.22 9.77 12.00
C MET A 183 1.35 10.58 12.65
N PRO A 184 1.15 11.10 13.88
CA PRO A 184 2.25 11.65 14.67
C PRO A 184 3.34 10.60 14.91
N PHE A 185 4.51 11.03 15.35
CA PHE A 185 5.52 10.10 15.83
C PHE A 185 4.97 9.22 16.96
N ILE A 186 5.42 7.97 16.99
CA ILE A 186 4.92 6.99 17.95
C ILE A 186 5.45 7.33 19.33
N HIS A 187 4.58 7.36 20.33
CA HIS A 187 5.01 7.46 21.71
C HIS A 187 5.67 6.13 22.15
N ASP A 188 6.94 6.17 22.53
CA ASP A 188 7.79 5.00 22.85
C ASP A 188 7.41 4.32 24.18
N SER A 189 6.23 3.72 24.19
CA SER A 189 5.69 2.90 25.28
C SER A 189 4.68 1.90 24.72
N ARG A 190 4.40 0.82 25.45
CA ARG A 190 3.36 -0.16 25.05
C ARG A 190 2.00 0.51 24.84
N GLY A 191 1.62 1.45 25.71
CA GLY A 191 0.38 2.20 25.59
C GLY A 191 0.38 3.12 24.37
N GLY A 192 1.48 3.81 24.11
CA GLY A 192 1.65 4.68 22.94
C GLY A 192 1.56 3.91 21.62
N ILE A 193 2.24 2.76 21.53
CA ILE A 193 2.18 1.86 20.39
C ILE A 193 0.76 1.34 20.17
N SER A 194 0.08 0.90 21.24
CA SER A 194 -1.30 0.41 21.17
C SER A 194 -2.27 1.49 20.66
N ILE A 195 -2.16 2.72 21.16
CA ILE A 195 -2.99 3.86 20.70
C ILE A 195 -2.69 4.19 19.24
N HIS A 196 -1.41 4.19 18.84
CA HIS A 196 -1.02 4.43 17.44
C HIS A 196 -1.64 3.37 16.54
N ARG A 197 -1.44 2.08 16.86
CA ARG A 197 -1.99 0.93 16.16
C ARG A 197 -3.52 1.00 16.03
N GLN A 198 -4.22 1.34 17.11
CA GLN A 198 -5.67 1.52 17.13
C GLN A 198 -6.12 2.58 16.13
N LYS A 199 -5.44 3.73 16.09
CA LYS A 199 -5.77 4.82 15.16
C LYS A 199 -5.48 4.46 13.71
N VAL A 200 -4.35 3.80 13.45
CA VAL A 200 -4.02 3.28 12.11
C VAL A 200 -5.11 2.34 11.62
N MET A 201 -5.53 1.39 12.47
CA MET A 201 -6.59 0.44 12.16
C MET A 201 -7.93 1.13 11.84
N GLU A 202 -8.31 2.16 12.62
CA GLU A 202 -9.54 2.93 12.39
C GLU A 202 -9.49 3.76 11.10
N ILE A 203 -8.33 4.33 10.77
CA ILE A 203 -8.16 5.05 9.50
C ILE A 203 -8.30 4.07 8.32
N MET A 204 -7.64 2.92 8.40
CA MET A 204 -7.70 1.90 7.37
C MET A 204 -9.11 1.33 7.20
N SER A 205 -9.85 1.05 8.29
CA SER A 205 -11.22 0.51 8.21
C SER A 205 -12.17 1.45 7.44
N ARG A 206 -11.90 2.76 7.49
CA ARG A 206 -12.63 3.81 6.75
C ARG A 206 -12.09 4.08 5.34
N GLY A 207 -11.05 3.36 4.92
CA GLY A 207 -10.44 3.44 3.60
C GLY A 207 -9.22 4.36 3.47
N GLY A 208 -8.74 4.98 4.54
CA GLY A 208 -7.58 5.85 4.49
C GLY A 208 -6.26 5.06 4.42
N GLY A 209 -5.36 5.49 3.54
CA GLY A 209 -3.95 5.07 3.60
C GLY A 209 -3.20 5.77 4.73
N VAL A 210 -2.15 5.17 5.28
CA VAL A 210 -1.46 5.70 6.46
C VAL A 210 0.06 5.82 6.27
N GLY A 211 0.60 6.99 6.57
CA GLY A 211 2.04 7.20 6.79
C GLY A 211 2.40 7.15 8.27
N THR A 212 3.42 6.38 8.63
CA THR A 212 3.95 6.27 10.00
C THR A 212 5.46 6.41 9.99
N ASN A 213 5.99 7.21 10.92
CA ASN A 213 7.43 7.30 11.17
C ASN A 213 7.78 6.59 12.49
N GLY A 214 8.60 5.54 12.39
CA GLY A 214 9.03 4.70 13.51
C GLY A 214 10.25 5.18 14.27
N SER A 215 10.86 6.30 13.87
CA SER A 215 12.17 6.76 14.38
C SER A 215 12.17 7.09 15.87
N THR A 216 11.01 7.23 16.50
CA THR A 216 10.90 7.45 17.94
C THR A 216 10.88 6.17 18.77
N LEU A 217 10.71 5.00 18.16
CA LEU A 217 10.71 3.72 18.87
C LEU A 217 12.13 3.31 19.26
N ARG A 218 12.32 2.85 20.50
CA ARG A 218 13.65 2.49 20.96
C ARG A 218 14.27 1.31 20.19
N PRO A 219 15.60 1.30 19.98
CA PRO A 219 16.32 0.22 19.32
C PRO A 219 16.14 -1.15 19.97
N LYS A 220 16.43 -2.20 19.20
CA LYS A 220 16.49 -3.57 19.68
C LYS A 220 17.48 -3.73 20.84
N ASN A 221 17.15 -4.60 21.78
CA ASN A 221 17.93 -4.88 22.99
C ASN A 221 18.03 -3.74 24.03
N THR A 222 17.37 -2.60 23.81
CA THR A 222 17.31 -1.52 24.81
C THR A 222 16.56 -1.96 26.07
N LEU A 223 16.98 -1.51 27.27
CA LEU A 223 16.43 -2.03 28.53
C LEU A 223 14.97 -1.61 28.76
N ALA A 224 14.15 -2.57 29.17
CA ALA A 224 12.77 -2.36 29.63
C ALA A 224 12.73 -2.46 31.17
N LYS A 225 13.26 -1.43 31.84
CA LYS A 225 13.50 -1.41 33.31
C LYS A 225 12.31 -1.86 34.16
N GLY A 226 11.08 -1.46 33.79
CA GLY A 226 9.87 -1.78 34.56
C GLY A 226 9.43 -3.24 34.53
N VAL A 227 9.96 -4.06 33.63
CA VAL A 227 9.59 -5.49 33.49
C VAL A 227 10.81 -6.41 33.44
N ASN A 228 12.00 -5.89 33.76
CA ASN A 228 13.27 -6.61 33.71
C ASN A 228 13.51 -7.33 32.36
N GLY A 229 13.19 -6.66 31.25
CA GLY A 229 13.27 -7.22 29.90
C GLY A 229 14.08 -6.35 28.93
N LYS A 230 14.05 -6.71 27.65
CA LYS A 230 14.66 -5.96 26.54
C LYS A 230 13.64 -5.67 25.45
N SER A 231 13.83 -4.56 24.73
CA SER A 231 13.02 -4.21 23.56
C SER A 231 13.27 -5.18 22.40
N SER A 232 12.22 -5.56 21.67
CA SER A 232 12.31 -6.25 20.38
C SER A 232 12.79 -5.34 19.25
N GLY A 233 12.85 -4.02 19.48
CA GLY A 233 13.31 -3.01 18.53
C GLY A 233 12.21 -2.37 17.70
N ALA A 234 12.55 -1.27 17.03
CA ALA A 234 11.61 -0.50 16.22
C ALA A 234 11.05 -1.35 15.07
N VAL A 235 11.92 -2.08 14.37
CA VAL A 235 11.57 -2.85 13.16
C VAL A 235 10.54 -3.96 13.48
N SER A 236 10.64 -4.60 14.64
CA SER A 236 9.67 -5.60 15.08
C SER A 236 8.27 -5.01 15.31
N TRP A 237 8.17 -3.81 15.90
CA TRP A 237 6.87 -3.14 16.10
C TRP A 237 6.30 -2.58 14.80
N LEU A 238 7.17 -2.10 13.91
CA LEU A 238 6.78 -1.67 12.58
C LEU A 238 6.23 -2.83 11.75
N HIS A 239 6.73 -4.06 11.96
CA HIS A 239 6.13 -5.25 11.36
C HIS A 239 4.69 -5.49 11.84
N ASP A 240 4.38 -5.36 13.14
CA ASP A 240 2.99 -5.45 13.63
C ASP A 240 2.07 -4.42 12.95
N LEU A 241 2.54 -3.19 12.74
CA LEU A 241 1.78 -2.20 11.97
C LEU A 241 1.60 -2.60 10.51
N SER A 242 2.61 -3.21 9.88
CA SER A 242 2.49 -3.72 8.51
C SER A 242 1.47 -4.85 8.40
N GLU A 243 1.34 -5.71 9.42
CA GLU A 243 0.38 -6.82 9.39
C GLU A 243 -1.09 -6.33 9.45
N LEU A 244 -1.34 -5.13 9.98
CA LEU A 244 -2.69 -4.53 9.95
C LEU A 244 -3.25 -4.43 8.52
N THR A 245 -2.39 -4.15 7.54
CA THR A 245 -2.80 -4.04 6.12
C THR A 245 -3.41 -5.33 5.57
N HIS A 246 -3.00 -6.49 6.10
CA HIS A 246 -3.53 -7.80 5.69
C HIS A 246 -4.81 -8.18 6.42
N LEU A 247 -5.07 -7.59 7.58
CA LEU A 247 -6.25 -7.89 8.41
C LEU A 247 -7.43 -6.97 8.13
N VAL A 248 -7.17 -5.71 7.74
CA VAL A 248 -8.20 -4.69 7.57
C VAL A 248 -8.48 -4.48 6.07
N GLU A 249 -9.63 -4.96 5.63
CA GLU A 249 -10.15 -4.65 4.30
C GLU A 249 -10.75 -3.23 4.27
N GLN A 250 -10.15 -2.37 3.47
CA GLN A 250 -10.60 -1.00 3.22
C GLN A 250 -11.87 -0.97 2.37
N GLY A 251 -13.01 -0.62 3.00
CA GLY A 251 -14.29 -0.42 2.30
C GLY A 251 -14.80 -1.66 1.56
N GLY A 252 -14.53 -2.86 2.12
CA GLY A 252 -15.06 -4.14 1.63
C GLY A 252 -14.51 -4.65 0.31
N SER A 253 -13.46 -4.04 -0.27
CA SER A 253 -12.91 -4.49 -1.56
C SER A 253 -11.42 -4.26 -1.78
N ARG A 254 -10.71 -3.58 -0.87
CA ARG A 254 -9.29 -3.24 -1.00
C ARG A 254 -8.51 -3.60 0.25
N ARG A 255 -7.21 -3.86 0.09
CA ARG A 255 -6.30 -3.95 1.24
C ARG A 255 -5.92 -2.57 1.77
N GLY A 256 -5.41 -2.54 2.99
CA GLY A 256 -4.74 -1.39 3.57
C GLY A 256 -3.63 -0.84 2.65
N ALA A 257 -3.29 0.43 2.81
CA ALA A 257 -2.07 1.00 2.24
C ALA A 257 -1.29 1.70 3.35
N GLN A 258 0.01 1.40 3.46
CA GLN A 258 0.84 1.94 4.52
C GLN A 258 2.24 2.30 4.02
N MET A 259 2.71 3.49 4.39
CA MET A 259 4.11 3.90 4.34
C MET A 259 4.68 3.83 5.76
N ILE A 260 5.80 3.14 5.93
CA ILE A 260 6.59 3.14 7.16
C ILE A 260 7.93 3.79 6.89
N MET A 261 8.32 4.76 7.72
CA MET A 261 9.60 5.43 7.63
C MET A 261 10.49 5.18 8.85
N LEU A 262 11.80 5.17 8.61
CA LEU A 262 12.81 5.17 9.66
C LEU A 262 13.96 6.10 9.26
N ALA A 263 14.42 6.93 10.19
CA ALA A 263 15.48 7.89 9.94
C ALA A 263 16.86 7.22 9.81
N ASP A 264 17.72 7.80 8.99
CA ASP A 264 19.06 7.28 8.70
C ASP A 264 19.95 7.09 9.94
N TRP A 265 19.75 7.90 10.99
CA TRP A 265 20.51 7.87 12.24
C TRP A 265 20.02 6.78 13.18
N HIS A 266 18.90 6.12 12.89
CA HIS A 266 18.29 5.16 13.81
C HIS A 266 19.14 3.87 13.91
N PRO A 267 19.43 3.35 15.12
CA PRO A 267 20.26 2.14 15.28
C PRO A 267 19.76 0.87 14.58
N ASP A 268 18.44 0.72 14.42
CA ASP A 268 17.83 -0.42 13.72
C ASP A 268 17.74 -0.24 12.18
N ILE A 269 18.35 0.80 11.60
CA ILE A 269 18.19 1.13 10.16
C ILE A 269 18.66 0.03 9.21
N ILE A 270 19.72 -0.71 9.57
CA ILE A 270 20.26 -1.79 8.76
C ILE A 270 19.26 -2.96 8.66
N GLU A 271 18.67 -3.37 9.80
CA GLU A 271 17.63 -4.40 9.84
C GLU A 271 16.40 -3.94 9.02
N PHE A 272 16.03 -2.67 9.15
CA PHE A 272 14.91 -2.08 8.42
C PHE A 272 15.10 -2.15 6.89
N ILE A 273 16.25 -1.74 6.37
CA ILE A 273 16.54 -1.74 4.92
C ILE A 273 16.57 -3.16 4.35
N ILE A 274 17.16 -4.12 5.05
CA ILE A 274 17.31 -5.51 4.57
C ILE A 274 16.00 -6.30 4.64
N SER A 275 15.07 -5.88 5.50
CA SER A 275 13.84 -6.61 5.82
C SER A 275 12.98 -6.97 4.60
N LYS A 276 12.98 -6.12 3.56
CA LYS A 276 12.21 -6.28 2.32
C LYS A 276 12.99 -6.95 1.18
N MET A 277 14.26 -7.29 1.37
CA MET A 277 15.04 -7.97 0.34
C MET A 277 14.61 -9.43 0.20
N GLN A 278 13.98 -9.76 -0.93
CA GLN A 278 13.46 -11.09 -1.23
C GLN A 278 14.35 -11.91 -2.18
N ASN A 279 15.49 -11.35 -2.62
CA ASN A 279 16.39 -12.01 -3.57
C ASN A 279 17.62 -12.61 -2.83
N PRO A 280 17.72 -13.95 -2.70
CA PRO A 280 18.84 -14.59 -2.01
C PRO A 280 20.21 -14.29 -2.63
N LYS A 281 20.26 -14.05 -3.95
CA LYS A 281 21.53 -13.70 -4.63
C LYS A 281 22.02 -12.32 -4.23
N ILE A 282 21.11 -11.38 -4.01
CA ILE A 282 21.46 -10.04 -3.54
C ILE A 282 21.87 -10.07 -2.08
N LEU A 283 21.23 -10.88 -1.24
CA LEU A 283 21.71 -11.09 0.13
C LEU A 283 23.14 -11.66 0.16
N GLN A 284 23.44 -12.65 -0.68
CA GLN A 284 24.82 -13.15 -0.85
C GLN A 284 25.76 -12.06 -1.37
N PHE A 285 25.32 -11.23 -2.32
CA PHE A 285 26.10 -10.10 -2.82
C PHE A 285 26.44 -9.11 -1.69
N LEU A 286 25.47 -8.74 -0.86
CA LEU A 286 25.69 -7.87 0.31
C LEU A 286 26.72 -8.48 1.27
N ILE A 287 26.62 -9.78 1.55
CA ILE A 287 27.54 -10.51 2.44
C ILE A 287 28.99 -10.49 1.91
N ASN A 288 29.17 -10.55 0.59
CA ASN A 288 30.48 -10.70 -0.03
C ASN A 288 31.14 -9.36 -0.43
N ASN A 289 30.36 -8.29 -0.58
CA ASN A 289 30.84 -7.02 -1.15
C ASN A 289 30.78 -5.83 -0.20
N LEU A 290 30.00 -5.91 0.88
CA LEU A 290 29.98 -4.88 1.92
C LEU A 290 30.83 -5.31 3.12
N SER A 291 31.46 -4.32 3.74
CA SER A 291 32.46 -4.50 4.79
C SER A 291 31.89 -4.30 6.19
N ASP A 292 30.77 -3.58 6.34
CA ASP A 292 30.18 -3.36 7.64
C ASP A 292 29.66 -4.68 8.28
N PRO A 293 30.09 -5.02 9.50
CA PRO A 293 29.78 -6.31 10.11
C PRO A 293 28.30 -6.50 10.45
N ASP A 294 27.55 -5.43 10.70
CA ASP A 294 26.12 -5.53 11.00
C ASP A 294 25.29 -5.70 9.73
N ILE A 295 25.70 -5.07 8.62
CA ILE A 295 25.10 -5.34 7.31
C ILE A 295 25.26 -6.82 6.94
N VAL A 296 26.49 -7.33 7.07
CA VAL A 296 26.78 -8.76 6.81
C VAL A 296 25.98 -9.66 7.73
N ARG A 297 25.86 -9.32 9.02
CA ARG A 297 25.08 -10.09 9.99
C ARG A 297 23.60 -10.11 9.61
N GLU A 298 22.98 -8.97 9.34
CA GLU A 298 21.56 -8.91 9.02
C GLU A 298 21.23 -9.57 7.66
N ALA A 299 22.12 -9.44 6.67
CA ALA A 299 21.98 -10.17 5.41
C ALA A 299 22.07 -11.70 5.61
N LYS A 300 22.97 -12.18 6.48
CA LYS A 300 23.03 -13.61 6.88
C LYS A 300 21.79 -14.05 7.64
N ASN A 301 21.26 -13.24 8.56
CA ASN A 301 20.02 -13.54 9.28
C ASN A 301 18.84 -13.69 8.32
N LYS A 302 18.80 -12.87 7.26
CA LYS A 302 17.76 -12.90 6.23
C LYS A 302 17.95 -14.05 5.23
N LEU A 303 19.18 -14.51 5.00
CA LEU A 303 19.50 -15.60 4.07
C LEU A 303 19.34 -16.98 4.74
N LYS A 304 18.51 -17.84 4.15
CA LYS A 304 18.32 -19.23 4.58
C LYS A 304 19.04 -20.17 3.62
N PHE A 305 19.87 -21.06 4.14
CA PHE A 305 20.45 -22.17 3.37
C PHE A 305 19.77 -23.48 3.77
N THR A 306 19.30 -24.24 2.79
CA THR A 306 18.71 -25.58 2.98
C THR A 306 19.59 -26.58 2.23
N PRO A 307 20.33 -27.46 2.94
CA PRO A 307 21.12 -28.52 2.31
C PRO A 307 20.24 -29.44 1.46
N LEU A 308 20.80 -30.03 0.41
CA LEU A 308 20.10 -31.03 -0.40
C LEU A 308 19.86 -32.32 0.39
N SER A 309 18.70 -32.92 0.22
CA SER A 309 18.46 -34.31 0.63
C SER A 309 19.10 -35.28 -0.38
N ALA A 310 19.24 -36.55 0.01
CA ALA A 310 19.72 -37.59 -0.90
C ALA A 310 18.83 -37.71 -2.15
N GLU A 311 17.51 -37.55 -1.99
CA GLU A 311 16.53 -37.57 -3.07
C GLU A 311 16.70 -36.36 -4.01
N ASP A 312 16.94 -35.16 -3.46
CA ASP A 312 17.18 -33.96 -4.28
C ASP A 312 18.47 -34.09 -5.11
N ILE A 313 19.53 -34.67 -4.53
CA ILE A 313 20.79 -34.93 -5.23
C ILE A 313 20.53 -35.84 -6.43
N GLU A 314 19.86 -36.97 -6.22
CA GLU A 314 19.54 -37.92 -7.29
C GLU A 314 18.73 -37.25 -8.42
N ILE A 315 17.71 -36.47 -8.08
CA ILE A 315 16.88 -35.75 -9.05
C ILE A 315 17.70 -34.75 -9.85
N TYR A 316 18.50 -33.92 -9.17
CA TYR A 316 19.27 -32.88 -9.85
C TYR A 316 20.40 -33.46 -10.69
N GLU A 317 21.06 -34.53 -10.25
CA GLU A 317 22.06 -35.24 -11.03
C GLU A 317 21.45 -35.79 -12.32
N LYS A 318 20.27 -36.42 -12.23
CA LYS A 318 19.55 -36.91 -13.42
C LYS A 318 19.20 -35.80 -14.40
N ILE A 319 18.75 -34.65 -13.91
CA ILE A 319 18.45 -33.49 -14.76
C ILE A 319 19.71 -33.02 -15.51
N VAL A 320 20.84 -32.92 -14.82
CA VAL A 320 22.12 -32.50 -15.41
C VAL A 320 22.64 -33.55 -16.40
N GLU A 321 22.51 -34.84 -16.08
CA GLU A 321 22.86 -35.95 -16.98
C GLU A 321 22.04 -35.92 -18.28
N ILE A 322 20.72 -35.73 -18.18
CA ILE A 322 19.81 -35.70 -19.35
C ILE A 322 20.19 -34.57 -20.30
N GLU A 323 20.43 -33.35 -19.77
CA GLU A 323 20.82 -32.20 -20.60
C GLU A 323 22.22 -32.39 -21.22
N ASN A 324 23.17 -32.98 -20.49
CA ASN A 324 24.51 -33.28 -21.01
C ASN A 324 24.49 -34.34 -22.13
N GLN A 325 23.59 -35.32 -22.05
CA GLN A 325 23.42 -36.35 -23.07
C GLN A 325 22.63 -35.85 -24.28
N ASN A 326 21.61 -35.02 -24.04
CA ASN A 326 20.73 -34.47 -25.06
C ASN A 326 20.59 -32.95 -24.88
N PRO A 327 21.48 -32.15 -25.50
CA PRO A 327 21.43 -30.70 -25.38
C PRO A 327 20.09 -30.11 -25.84
N ASN A 328 19.58 -29.13 -25.10
CA ASN A 328 18.27 -28.49 -25.29
C ASN A 328 17.06 -29.39 -25.00
N SER A 329 17.23 -30.50 -24.27
CA SER A 329 16.12 -31.34 -23.83
C SER A 329 15.45 -30.80 -22.57
N ILE A 330 16.18 -30.04 -21.76
CA ILE A 330 15.70 -29.40 -20.54
C ILE A 330 15.73 -27.88 -20.70
N SER A 331 14.78 -27.18 -20.08
CA SER A 331 14.81 -25.72 -20.08
C SER A 331 16.09 -25.20 -19.41
N LYS A 332 16.70 -24.16 -19.98
CA LYS A 332 17.90 -23.53 -19.41
C LYS A 332 17.71 -23.10 -17.95
N ALA A 333 16.51 -22.69 -17.57
CA ALA A 333 16.18 -22.33 -16.19
C ALA A 333 16.23 -23.54 -15.25
N THR A 334 15.66 -24.67 -15.66
CA THR A 334 15.66 -25.93 -14.90
C THR A 334 17.08 -26.48 -14.75
N TYR A 335 17.85 -26.52 -15.85
CA TYR A 335 19.26 -26.96 -15.81
C TYR A 335 20.09 -26.09 -14.87
N ASN A 336 20.02 -24.75 -15.02
CA ASN A 336 20.77 -23.83 -14.17
C ASN A 336 20.41 -23.97 -12.69
N LYS A 337 19.14 -24.21 -12.37
CA LYS A 337 18.68 -24.44 -10.99
C LYS A 337 19.30 -25.72 -10.42
N ALA A 338 19.21 -26.83 -11.14
CA ALA A 338 19.76 -28.12 -10.72
C ALA A 338 21.28 -28.06 -10.56
N PHE A 339 21.97 -27.54 -11.59
CA PHE A 339 23.43 -27.38 -11.58
C PHE A 339 23.91 -26.52 -10.41
N GLN A 340 23.26 -25.38 -10.18
CA GLN A 340 23.63 -24.48 -9.08
C GLN A 340 23.37 -25.13 -7.72
N ALA A 341 22.25 -25.82 -7.56
CA ALA A 341 21.91 -26.49 -6.31
C ALA A 341 22.92 -27.59 -5.94
N LEU A 342 23.35 -28.40 -6.92
CA LEU A 342 24.40 -29.40 -6.73
C LEU A 342 25.74 -28.76 -6.38
N LYS A 343 26.13 -27.69 -7.10
CA LYS A 343 27.36 -26.96 -6.85
C LYS A 343 27.42 -26.39 -5.42
N ASP A 344 26.32 -25.83 -4.95
CA ASP A 344 26.21 -25.23 -3.62
C ASP A 344 25.90 -26.27 -2.52
N GLN A 345 25.66 -27.53 -2.90
CA GLN A 345 25.18 -28.60 -2.02
C GLN A 345 23.89 -28.23 -1.25
N GLY A 346 23.08 -27.35 -1.82
CA GLY A 346 21.86 -26.85 -1.19
C GLY A 346 21.18 -25.76 -2.00
N THR A 347 20.14 -25.18 -1.41
CA THR A 347 19.38 -24.07 -2.00
C THR A 347 19.29 -22.90 -1.03
N TYR A 348 19.37 -21.69 -1.58
CA TYR A 348 19.19 -20.45 -0.84
C TYR A 348 17.78 -19.92 -0.98
N SER A 349 17.19 -19.52 0.14
CA SER A 349 15.90 -18.83 0.22
C SER A 349 15.97 -17.69 1.24
N VAL A 350 14.85 -16.99 1.45
CA VAL A 350 14.76 -15.86 2.37
C VAL A 350 14.00 -16.28 3.64
N ASN A 351 14.54 -15.94 4.80
CA ASN A 351 13.86 -16.07 6.08
C ASN A 351 12.73 -15.03 6.19
N ASN A 352 11.56 -15.47 6.64
CA ASN A 352 10.36 -14.64 6.85
C ASN A 352 10.07 -13.71 5.65
N PRO A 353 9.72 -14.27 4.47
CA PRO A 353 9.50 -13.47 3.27
C PRO A 353 8.33 -12.47 3.41
N GLU A 354 7.35 -12.77 4.27
CA GLU A 354 6.20 -11.91 4.55
C GLU A 354 6.51 -10.76 5.54
N PHE A 355 7.71 -10.72 6.11
CA PHE A 355 8.06 -9.66 7.06
C PHE A 355 8.01 -8.28 6.40
N LEU A 356 7.24 -7.35 6.98
CA LEU A 356 6.93 -6.03 6.42
C LEU A 356 6.27 -6.05 5.02
N SER A 357 5.63 -7.16 4.61
CA SER A 357 5.05 -7.27 3.26
C SER A 357 3.82 -6.36 3.04
N GLY A 358 3.12 -5.98 4.12
CA GLY A 358 1.94 -5.12 4.11
C GLY A 358 2.20 -3.61 4.10
N ALA A 359 3.45 -3.18 3.95
CA ALA A 359 3.80 -1.75 3.85
C ALA A 359 4.90 -1.50 2.82
N ASN A 360 4.87 -0.31 2.23
CA ASN A 360 6.05 0.31 1.63
C ASN A 360 6.94 0.86 2.75
N ILE A 361 8.25 0.89 2.53
CA ILE A 361 9.21 1.40 3.50
C ILE A 361 10.03 2.54 2.90
N SER A 362 10.45 3.51 3.70
CA SER A 362 11.35 4.56 3.23
C SER A 362 12.34 4.98 4.30
N VAL A 363 13.55 5.32 3.87
CA VAL A 363 14.54 5.92 4.76
C VAL A 363 14.32 7.43 4.75
N ALA A 364 14.14 8.01 5.93
CA ALA A 364 14.12 9.45 6.12
C ALA A 364 15.58 9.94 6.17
N ILE A 365 16.03 10.50 5.04
CA ILE A 365 17.38 10.97 4.79
C ILE A 365 17.54 12.42 5.21
N THR A 366 18.56 12.68 6.00
CA THR A 366 18.97 13.98 6.51
C THR A 366 20.08 14.58 5.66
N LYS A 367 20.24 15.90 5.71
CA LYS A 367 21.37 16.61 5.11
C LYS A 367 22.70 16.23 5.76
N GLU A 368 22.69 15.95 7.07
CA GLU A 368 23.87 15.48 7.81
C GLU A 368 24.40 14.16 7.23
N PHE A 369 23.51 13.19 6.98
CA PHE A 369 23.89 11.93 6.36
C PHE A 369 24.39 12.12 4.92
N MET A 370 23.69 12.90 4.09
CA MET A 370 24.14 13.14 2.71
C MET A 370 25.49 13.84 2.64
N HIS A 371 25.73 14.82 3.52
CA HIS A 371 27.04 15.45 3.65
C HIS A 371 28.12 14.42 4.02
N ALA A 372 27.83 13.50 4.94
CA ALA A 372 28.76 12.41 5.30
C ALA A 372 29.02 11.45 4.13
N VAL A 373 28.01 11.14 3.31
CA VAL A 373 28.16 10.29 2.10
C VAL A 373 29.09 10.97 1.07
N GLU A 374 28.84 12.24 0.78
CA GLU A 374 29.61 13.02 -0.21
C GLU A 374 31.09 13.08 0.15
N HIS A 375 31.38 13.31 1.43
CA HIS A 375 32.74 13.51 1.96
C HIS A 375 33.40 12.23 2.50
N ASP A 376 32.79 11.05 2.30
CA ASP A 376 33.29 9.74 2.76
C ASP A 376 33.58 9.67 4.28
N LEU A 377 32.70 10.29 5.06
CA LEU A 377 32.82 10.37 6.51
C LEU A 377 32.18 9.17 7.20
N ASP A 378 32.55 9.02 8.47
CA ASP A 378 31.83 8.16 9.39
C ASP A 378 30.49 8.82 9.78
N TYR A 379 29.49 7.99 10.06
CA TYR A 379 28.15 8.37 10.46
C TYR A 379 27.72 7.61 11.71
N GLN A 380 27.08 8.31 12.63
CA GLN A 380 26.71 7.75 13.93
C GLN A 380 25.24 7.31 13.91
N LEU A 381 25.01 6.02 14.17
CA LEU A 381 23.70 5.52 14.50
C LEU A 381 23.46 5.69 15.99
N ARG A 382 22.48 6.52 16.35
CA ARG A 382 22.34 7.09 17.68
C ARG A 382 20.88 7.23 18.09
N PHE A 383 20.63 7.26 19.40
CA PHE A 383 19.29 7.34 19.97
C PHE A 383 19.34 8.05 21.32
N PRO A 384 18.25 8.67 21.83
CA PRO A 384 18.18 9.13 23.21
C PRO A 384 18.76 8.13 24.23
N ASP A 385 19.63 8.59 25.15
CA ASP A 385 20.34 7.74 26.11
C ASP A 385 19.44 7.27 27.28
N ILE A 386 18.35 6.59 26.94
CA ILE A 386 17.27 6.24 27.86
C ILE A 386 17.68 5.28 28.98
N ASP A 387 18.80 4.58 28.81
CA ASP A 387 19.34 3.67 29.82
C ASP A 387 20.03 4.44 30.96
N ASN A 388 20.60 5.61 30.68
CA ASN A 388 21.39 6.40 31.63
C ASN A 388 20.73 7.70 32.09
N TYR A 389 19.49 7.97 31.65
CA TYR A 389 18.72 9.12 32.12
C TYR A 389 18.40 9.06 33.61
N SER A 390 18.57 10.22 34.27
CA SER A 390 17.99 10.52 35.57
C SER A 390 16.46 10.46 35.52
N ALA A 391 15.81 10.46 36.69
CA ALA A 391 14.34 10.47 36.76
C ALA A 391 13.72 11.66 36.00
N GLY A 392 14.35 12.84 36.09
CA GLY A 392 13.89 14.05 35.40
C GLY A 392 14.06 13.96 33.88
N GLU A 393 15.24 13.54 33.40
CA GLU A 393 15.48 13.32 31.96
C GLU A 393 14.54 12.25 31.40
N LYS A 394 14.25 11.19 32.18
CA LYS A 394 13.32 10.15 31.75
C LYS A 394 11.87 10.63 31.67
N ALA A 395 11.46 11.50 32.59
CA ALA A 395 10.15 12.15 32.52
C ALA A 395 10.04 13.03 31.26
N ALA A 396 11.08 13.85 30.99
CA ALA A 396 11.15 14.66 29.78
C ALA A 396 11.13 13.81 28.50
N TYR A 397 11.86 12.69 28.47
CA TYR A 397 11.82 11.75 27.35
C TYR A 397 10.40 11.24 27.07
N ASN A 398 9.71 10.76 28.10
CA ASN A 398 8.36 10.24 27.95
C ASN A 398 7.39 11.34 27.45
N GLU A 399 7.52 12.56 27.96
CA GLU A 399 6.66 13.68 27.60
C GLU A 399 6.95 14.27 26.21
N LYS A 400 8.22 14.37 25.81
CA LYS A 400 8.64 15.25 24.71
C LYS A 400 9.22 14.55 23.50
N TRP A 401 9.82 13.36 23.66
CA TRP A 401 10.55 12.71 22.55
C TRP A 401 9.66 12.49 21.32
N HIS A 402 8.43 12.03 21.53
CA HIS A 402 7.45 11.81 20.47
C HIS A 402 6.90 13.10 19.82
N LEU A 403 7.17 14.26 20.40
CA LEU A 403 6.83 15.56 19.80
C LEU A 403 7.96 16.08 18.90
N ILE A 404 9.19 15.64 19.17
CA ILE A 404 10.40 16.11 18.49
C ILE A 404 10.77 15.16 17.35
N GLY A 405 10.92 13.87 17.65
CA GLY A 405 11.16 12.81 16.66
C GLY A 405 12.50 12.85 15.93
N ASP A 406 13.37 13.81 16.25
CA ASP A 406 14.69 13.99 15.66
C ASP A 406 15.76 13.99 16.76
N VAL A 407 16.71 13.06 16.65
CA VAL A 407 17.79 12.89 17.64
C VAL A 407 18.72 14.11 17.70
N ARG A 408 18.87 14.85 16.59
CA ARG A 408 19.72 16.04 16.49
C ARG A 408 19.12 17.20 17.28
N GLU A 409 17.81 17.41 17.11
CA GLU A 409 17.09 18.41 17.90
C GLU A 409 17.09 18.04 19.38
N TRP A 410 16.91 16.76 19.71
CA TRP A 410 16.95 16.27 21.07
C TRP A 410 18.30 16.54 21.76
N GLU A 411 19.40 16.32 21.04
CA GLU A 411 20.75 16.64 21.52
C GLU A 411 20.96 18.16 21.68
N ASN A 412 20.50 18.97 20.73
CA ASN A 412 20.57 20.42 20.79
C ASN A 412 19.78 21.02 21.98
N MET A 413 18.75 20.31 22.46
CA MET A 413 18.03 20.67 23.69
C MET A 413 18.79 20.34 24.98
N GLY A 414 20.00 19.76 24.88
CA GLY A 414 20.87 19.43 26.01
C GLY A 414 20.62 18.04 26.61
N TYR A 415 19.79 17.20 26.00
CA TYR A 415 19.56 15.83 26.45
C TYR A 415 20.63 14.89 25.91
N LYS A 416 21.08 13.93 26.74
CA LYS A 416 22.12 12.98 26.32
C LYS A 416 21.63 12.04 25.23
N VAL A 417 22.47 11.82 24.24
CA VAL A 417 22.28 10.85 23.15
C VAL A 417 23.35 9.77 23.24
N ARG A 418 22.96 8.53 23.00
CA ARG A 418 23.85 7.37 22.96
C ARG A 418 24.16 7.03 21.51
N VAL A 419 25.44 6.96 21.16
CA VAL A 419 25.89 6.34 19.92
C VAL A 419 25.88 4.82 20.11
N HIS A 420 25.10 4.12 19.30
CA HIS A 420 25.04 2.66 19.30
C HIS A 420 26.07 2.05 18.36
N LYS A 421 26.35 2.73 17.25
CA LYS A 421 27.30 2.31 16.22
C LYS A 421 27.82 3.51 15.44
N THR A 422 29.05 3.41 14.99
CA THR A 422 29.60 4.27 13.93
C THR A 422 29.80 3.42 12.68
N ILE A 423 29.34 3.90 11.53
CA ILE A 423 29.41 3.23 10.22
C ILE A 423 29.96 4.20 9.17
N LYS A 424 30.65 3.70 8.15
CA LYS A 424 30.97 4.53 6.97
C LYS A 424 29.68 4.95 6.27
N ALA A 425 29.46 6.26 6.07
CA ALA A 425 28.23 6.76 5.46
C ALA A 425 27.97 6.12 4.08
N ARG A 426 29.04 5.91 3.29
CA ARG A 426 28.98 5.25 1.99
C ARG A 426 28.56 3.78 2.06
N GLU A 427 28.90 3.05 3.12
CA GLU A 427 28.44 1.65 3.29
C GLU A 427 26.92 1.61 3.50
N LEU A 428 26.37 2.50 4.33
CA LEU A 428 24.93 2.60 4.53
C LEU A 428 24.23 3.06 3.25
N TRP A 429 24.81 4.03 2.52
CA TRP A 429 24.27 4.48 1.24
C TRP A 429 24.30 3.39 0.17
N ASN A 430 25.37 2.61 0.09
CA ASN A 430 25.47 1.46 -0.81
C ASN A 430 24.39 0.43 -0.50
N LEU A 431 24.16 0.13 0.79
CA LEU A 431 23.07 -0.76 1.21
C LEU A 431 21.69 -0.25 0.74
N ILE A 432 21.40 1.04 0.96
CA ILE A 432 20.14 1.67 0.50
C ILE A 432 19.99 1.50 -1.01
N ASN A 433 21.01 1.85 -1.80
CA ASN A 433 20.94 1.78 -3.25
C ASN A 433 20.79 0.34 -3.78
N ILE A 434 21.54 -0.61 -3.23
CA ILE A 434 21.47 -2.01 -3.64
C ILE A 434 20.07 -2.55 -3.33
N CYS A 435 19.55 -2.33 -2.12
CA CYS A 435 18.20 -2.77 -1.78
C CYS A 435 17.14 -2.09 -2.66
N ALA A 436 17.16 -0.76 -2.77
CA ALA A 436 16.21 -0.03 -3.61
C ALA A 436 16.22 -0.52 -5.08
N THR A 437 17.39 -0.82 -5.64
CA THR A 437 17.53 -1.33 -7.01
C THR A 437 16.89 -2.70 -7.20
N TYR A 438 17.05 -3.61 -6.24
CA TYR A 438 16.65 -5.01 -6.40
C TYR A 438 15.35 -5.40 -5.69
N SER A 439 14.79 -4.54 -4.84
CA SER A 439 13.48 -4.74 -4.21
C SER A 439 12.48 -3.58 -4.41
N ALA A 440 12.86 -2.51 -5.14
CA ALA A 440 12.09 -1.25 -5.23
C ALA A 440 11.83 -0.58 -3.86
N GLU A 441 12.56 -1.00 -2.84
CA GLU A 441 12.42 -0.65 -1.43
C GLU A 441 13.80 -0.71 -0.77
N PRO A 442 14.14 0.18 0.17
CA PRO A 442 13.32 1.29 0.63
C PRO A 442 13.28 2.46 -0.35
N GLY A 443 12.17 3.20 -0.34
CA GLY A 443 12.12 4.54 -0.89
C GLY A 443 13.05 5.52 -0.15
N ILE A 444 13.32 6.66 -0.77
CA ILE A 444 14.17 7.71 -0.22
C ILE A 444 13.31 8.95 0.03
N PHE A 445 13.32 9.44 1.27
CA PHE A 445 12.61 10.64 1.64
C PHE A 445 13.58 11.67 2.25
N PHE A 446 13.87 12.76 1.54
CA PHE A 446 14.74 13.83 2.04
C PHE A 446 14.01 14.66 3.11
N PHE A 447 14.15 14.23 4.36
CA PHE A 447 13.37 14.69 5.50
C PHE A 447 13.61 16.17 5.84
N ASP A 448 14.86 16.62 5.74
CA ASP A 448 15.23 18.01 5.99
C ASP A 448 14.68 18.93 4.90
N ASN A 449 14.79 18.55 3.63
CA ASN A 449 14.24 19.35 2.52
C ASN A 449 12.72 19.48 2.64
N ALA A 450 12.03 18.39 3.00
CA ALA A 450 10.59 18.42 3.21
C ALA A 450 10.18 19.36 4.36
N ASN A 451 10.96 19.40 5.43
CA ASN A 451 10.71 20.32 6.55
C ASN A 451 11.09 21.76 6.21
N ASP A 452 12.18 22.02 5.50
CA ASP A 452 12.61 23.37 5.14
C ASP A 452 11.67 24.05 4.13
N MET A 453 11.01 23.26 3.29
CA MET A 453 10.16 23.77 2.21
C MET A 453 8.66 23.70 2.52
N THR A 454 8.24 23.15 3.67
CA THR A 454 6.82 23.05 3.99
C THR A 454 6.24 24.38 4.45
N ASN A 455 5.06 24.73 3.94
CA ASN A 455 4.29 25.86 4.45
C ASN A 455 3.70 25.58 5.85
N ALA A 456 3.71 24.33 6.33
CA ALA A 456 3.23 23.96 7.66
C ALA A 456 4.02 24.65 8.78
N GLN A 457 5.27 25.03 8.52
CA GLN A 457 6.10 25.80 9.47
C GLN A 457 5.44 27.12 9.89
N ALA A 458 4.67 27.76 9.00
CA ALA A 458 3.95 29.01 9.30
C ALA A 458 2.90 28.83 10.41
N TYR A 459 2.45 27.60 10.65
CA TYR A 459 1.50 27.23 11.69
C TYR A 459 2.17 26.58 12.92
N GLY A 460 3.50 26.61 13.00
CA GLY A 460 4.27 25.92 14.05
C GLY A 460 4.25 24.39 13.93
N GLN A 461 3.88 23.88 12.75
CA GLN A 461 3.86 22.44 12.45
C GLN A 461 5.09 22.03 11.64
N ARG A 462 5.37 20.72 11.62
CA ARG A 462 6.50 20.12 10.90
C ARG A 462 6.07 18.84 10.21
N VAL A 463 6.78 18.46 9.15
CA VAL A 463 6.58 17.17 8.48
C VAL A 463 7.04 16.04 9.41
N VAL A 464 6.20 15.02 9.56
CA VAL A 464 6.50 13.83 10.37
C VAL A 464 6.83 12.63 9.49
N ALA A 465 6.08 12.46 8.41
CA ALA A 465 6.24 11.38 7.44
C ALA A 465 5.67 11.82 6.08
N THR A 466 5.75 10.91 5.10
CA THR A 466 4.96 10.99 3.87
C THR A 466 3.82 9.97 3.88
N ASN A 467 2.83 10.18 3.01
CA ASN A 467 1.72 9.26 2.81
C ASN A 467 2.18 7.99 2.04
N PRO A 468 1.32 6.95 1.91
CA PRO A 468 1.66 5.70 1.22
C PRO A 468 2.30 5.83 -0.17
N CYS A 469 1.97 6.88 -0.92
CA CYS A 469 2.43 7.07 -2.28
C CYS A 469 3.66 8.00 -2.38
N GLY A 470 4.15 8.58 -1.27
CA GLY A 470 5.38 9.37 -1.22
C GLY A 470 5.28 10.82 -1.72
N GLU A 471 4.12 11.26 -2.20
CA GLU A 471 3.90 12.55 -2.84
C GLU A 471 3.48 13.68 -1.88
N GLN A 472 3.04 13.33 -0.66
CA GLN A 472 2.60 14.31 0.35
C GLN A 472 3.44 14.22 1.62
N PRO A 473 4.45 15.10 1.79
CA PRO A 473 5.05 15.40 3.08
C PRO A 473 4.02 16.08 4.00
N LEU A 474 3.65 15.43 5.10
CA LEU A 474 2.56 15.89 5.94
C LEU A 474 2.94 15.97 7.42
N ALA A 475 2.31 16.92 8.10
CA ALA A 475 2.41 17.04 9.55
C ALA A 475 1.53 16.01 10.27
N ALA A 476 1.68 15.92 11.59
CA ALA A 476 0.89 15.02 12.42
C ALA A 476 -0.63 15.24 12.25
N TYR A 477 -1.36 14.15 12.00
CA TYR A 477 -2.80 14.12 11.75
C TYR A 477 -3.27 14.89 10.51
N SER A 478 -2.36 15.38 9.68
CA SER A 478 -2.72 15.99 8.40
C SER A 478 -3.24 14.92 7.43
N VAL A 479 -4.10 15.37 6.53
CA VAL A 479 -4.85 14.53 5.60
C VAL A 479 -4.61 14.95 4.17
N CYS A 480 -4.75 13.99 3.28
CA CYS A 480 -4.55 14.17 1.85
C CYS A 480 -5.91 14.29 1.14
N ASN A 481 -6.21 15.49 0.63
CA ASN A 481 -7.42 15.82 -0.12
C ASN A 481 -7.07 15.96 -1.60
N LEU A 482 -7.40 14.95 -2.40
CA LEU A 482 -6.86 14.83 -3.76
C LEU A 482 -7.92 14.97 -4.85
N ALA A 483 -7.51 15.65 -5.92
CA ALA A 483 -8.12 15.62 -7.24
C ALA A 483 -7.00 15.82 -8.28
N ALA A 484 -7.24 15.37 -9.51
CA ALA A 484 -6.33 15.56 -10.63
C ALA A 484 -6.98 16.45 -11.70
N VAL A 485 -6.22 17.40 -12.22
CA VAL A 485 -6.61 18.17 -13.41
C VAL A 485 -6.15 17.43 -14.65
N ASN A 486 -7.05 17.20 -15.59
CA ASN A 486 -6.72 16.54 -16.84
C ASN A 486 -6.10 17.54 -17.83
N LEU A 487 -4.76 17.61 -17.84
CA LEU A 487 -4.03 18.54 -18.71
C LEU A 487 -4.29 18.31 -20.20
N ALA A 488 -4.67 17.11 -20.63
CA ALA A 488 -5.00 16.84 -22.04
C ALA A 488 -6.26 17.58 -22.50
N ASN A 489 -7.20 17.87 -21.59
CA ASN A 489 -8.38 18.67 -21.89
C ASN A 489 -8.09 20.18 -21.93
N MET A 490 -6.92 20.60 -21.44
CA MET A 490 -6.54 22.01 -21.35
C MET A 490 -5.78 22.51 -22.58
N VAL A 491 -5.50 21.63 -23.54
CA VAL A 491 -4.78 21.95 -24.77
C VAL A 491 -5.69 22.72 -25.73
N ASP A 492 -5.28 23.91 -26.13
CA ASP A 492 -5.94 24.67 -27.21
C ASP A 492 -5.43 24.18 -28.57
N LEU A 493 -6.08 23.14 -29.10
CA LEU A 493 -5.75 22.56 -30.40
C LEU A 493 -5.86 23.56 -31.57
N LYS A 494 -6.54 24.70 -31.40
CA LYS A 494 -6.60 25.75 -32.44
C LYS A 494 -5.37 26.65 -32.44
N LYS A 495 -4.67 26.74 -31.30
CA LYS A 495 -3.44 27.52 -31.16
C LYS A 495 -2.16 26.71 -31.35
N ASN A 496 -2.26 25.38 -31.52
CA ASN A 496 -1.10 24.48 -31.61
C ASN A 496 -0.21 24.53 -30.34
N ASP A 497 -0.81 24.78 -29.17
CA ASP A 497 -0.13 24.69 -27.87
C ASP A 497 0.18 23.23 -27.47
#